data_AF-A0A6A1VXZ9-F1
#
_entry.id   AF-A0A6A1VXZ9-F1
#
_cell.length_a   1.000
_cell.length_b   1.000
_cell.length_c   1.000
_cell.angle_alpha   90.00
_cell.angle_beta   90.00
_cell.angle_gamma   90.00
#
_symmetry.space_group_name_H-M   'P 1'
#
loop_
_entity.id
_entity.type
_entity.pdbx_description
1 polymer ?
#
loop_
_entity_poly.entity_id
_entity_poly.type
_entity_poly.pdbx_seq_one_letter_code
_entity_poly.pdbx_strand_id
1 'polypeptide(L)'
;MVIAFHSLKWLLFITSFLSMILYRVVSVNSVSPVCELSFIHRNKLYNYSLATPIPKFPHGVLSEDGFYKVAVNETVVWFQDCGDPSRCGMDCSALMANNIGGYYVCSAIGHAASMDIKVIDEKTPHVGVIVKMSNTGPKLNCSLSVSVICDSNGVQGPHSLEKLGTCDYATMLRHPSGCAKIEEFHGHGWGLFGTFITIVLSLFGGYLLAGTVYRYFILGIHGVDVIPNLDIWTSLPQRTQSMFTSLVQRVKGPSEGHRSSYSRVDF
;
A
#
# COMPACT_ATOMS: atom_id res chain seq x y z
N MET A 1 -6.55 45.67 18.67
CA MET A 1 -7.18 44.33 18.69
C MET A 1 -7.28 43.65 17.31
N VAL A 2 -6.64 44.17 16.25
CA VAL A 2 -6.74 43.59 14.88
C VAL A 2 -5.52 42.72 14.51
N ILE A 3 -4.36 43.01 15.10
CA ILE A 3 -3.09 42.29 14.85
C ILE A 3 -3.12 40.85 15.41
N ALA A 4 -3.80 40.63 16.53
CA ALA A 4 -3.96 39.30 17.13
C ALA A 4 -4.80 38.34 16.26
N PHE A 5 -5.77 38.88 15.50
CA PHE A 5 -6.65 38.08 14.65
C PHE A 5 -5.96 37.62 13.36
N HIS A 6 -5.00 38.39 12.86
CA HIS A 6 -4.20 38.05 11.67
C HIS A 6 -3.13 37.00 12.00
N SER A 7 -2.48 37.12 13.16
CA SER A 7 -1.51 36.13 13.65
C SER A 7 -2.16 34.76 13.92
N LEU A 8 -3.38 34.75 14.47
CA LEU A 8 -4.13 33.53 14.75
C LEU A 8 -4.51 32.76 13.47
N LYS A 9 -4.91 33.46 12.40
CA LYS A 9 -5.20 32.84 11.10
C LYS A 9 -3.97 32.19 10.47
N TRP A 10 -2.80 32.80 10.65
CA TRP A 10 -1.56 32.26 10.09
C TRP A 10 -1.07 31.03 10.86
N LEU A 11 -1.21 31.03 12.19
CA LEU A 11 -1.01 29.85 13.03
C LEU A 11 -1.93 28.69 12.65
N LEU A 12 -3.21 28.95 12.38
CA LEU A 12 -4.17 27.93 11.95
C LEU A 12 -3.84 27.32 10.58
N PHE A 13 -3.29 28.10 9.66
CA PHE A 13 -2.82 27.59 8.37
C PHE A 13 -1.58 26.70 8.52
N ILE A 14 -0.61 27.11 9.34
CA ILE A 14 0.61 26.33 9.61
C ILE A 14 0.26 25.00 10.29
N THR A 15 -0.64 25.00 11.27
CA THR A 15 -1.06 23.77 11.96
C THR A 15 -1.88 22.85 11.06
N SER A 16 -2.74 23.39 10.18
CA SER A 16 -3.46 22.59 9.18
C SER A 16 -2.50 21.94 8.18
N PHE A 17 -1.48 22.67 7.72
CA PHE A 17 -0.48 22.16 6.79
C PHE A 17 0.41 21.08 7.43
N LEU A 18 0.87 21.31 8.67
CA LEU A 18 1.59 20.31 9.47
C LEU A 18 0.73 19.08 9.73
N SER A 19 -0.55 19.27 10.05
CA SER A 19 -1.52 18.19 10.25
C SER A 19 -1.73 17.38 8.97
N MET A 20 -1.80 18.01 7.79
CA MET A 20 -1.92 17.32 6.51
C MET A 20 -0.65 16.50 6.17
N ILE A 21 0.53 17.02 6.51
CA ILE A 21 1.81 16.29 6.37
C ILE A 21 1.87 15.11 7.35
N LEU A 22 1.51 15.32 8.62
CA LEU A 22 1.41 14.26 9.63
C LEU A 22 0.37 13.20 9.24
N TYR A 23 -0.77 13.59 8.71
CA TYR A 23 -1.82 12.68 8.25
C TYR A 23 -1.34 11.80 7.09
N ARG A 24 -0.56 12.36 6.14
CA ARG A 24 0.09 11.59 5.07
C ARG A 24 1.15 10.62 5.60
N VAL A 25 1.89 10.99 6.64
CA VAL A 25 2.93 10.14 7.28
C VAL A 25 2.32 9.06 8.18
N VAL A 26 1.15 9.29 8.78
CA VAL A 26 0.46 8.33 9.65
C VAL A 26 -0.44 7.36 8.85
N SER A 27 -0.96 7.79 7.69
CA SER A 27 -1.84 6.98 6.82
C SER A 27 -1.16 5.82 6.09
N VAL A 28 0.12 5.54 6.34
CA VAL A 28 0.83 4.37 5.79
C VAL A 28 0.72 3.13 6.68
N ASN A 29 -0.06 3.19 7.77
CA ASN A 29 -0.45 1.99 8.50
C ASN A 29 -1.53 1.26 7.69
N SER A 30 -1.07 0.37 6.83
CA SER A 30 -1.84 -0.56 6.03
C SER A 30 -2.87 -1.30 6.89
N VAL A 31 -4.14 -0.95 6.71
CA VAL A 31 -5.23 -1.86 7.05
C VAL A 31 -5.19 -2.96 6.00
N SER A 32 -4.61 -4.10 6.35
CA SER A 32 -4.57 -5.26 5.46
C SER A 32 -6.00 -5.76 5.28
N PRO A 33 -6.54 -5.83 4.05
CA PRO A 33 -7.76 -6.57 3.80
C PRO A 33 -7.51 -8.04 4.18
N VAL A 34 -8.58 -8.73 4.59
CA VAL A 34 -8.53 -10.15 4.98
C VAL A 34 -7.77 -10.93 3.89
N CYS A 35 -6.66 -11.57 4.27
CA CYS A 35 -5.83 -12.40 3.39
C CYS A 35 -4.89 -11.74 2.39
N GLU A 36 -4.61 -10.46 2.60
CA GLU A 36 -3.46 -9.81 1.98
C GLU A 36 -2.50 -9.34 3.07
N LEU A 37 -1.20 -9.39 2.81
CA LEU A 37 -0.17 -8.86 3.69
C LEU A 37 0.85 -8.10 2.83
N SER A 38 1.20 -6.90 3.24
CA SER A 38 2.29 -6.14 2.62
C SER A 38 3.41 -5.90 3.63
N PHE A 39 4.64 -6.19 3.22
CA PHE A 39 5.83 -6.09 4.07
C PHE A 39 6.96 -5.40 3.31
N ILE A 40 7.53 -4.34 3.87
CA ILE A 40 8.63 -3.60 3.23
C ILE A 40 9.94 -4.05 3.86
N HIS A 41 10.88 -4.54 3.05
CA HIS A 41 12.20 -4.91 3.50
C HIS A 41 13.27 -4.54 2.47
N ARG A 42 14.32 -3.83 2.90
CA ARG A 42 15.45 -3.38 2.05
C ARG A 42 14.99 -2.68 0.76
N ASN A 43 14.06 -1.73 0.88
CA ASN A 43 13.50 -0.97 -0.26
C ASN A 43 12.72 -1.80 -1.29
N LYS A 44 12.35 -3.04 -0.94
CA LYS A 44 11.47 -3.90 -1.74
C LYS A 44 10.15 -4.08 -0.99
N LEU A 45 9.05 -3.98 -1.71
CA LEU A 45 7.73 -4.31 -1.20
C LEU A 45 7.43 -5.78 -1.51
N TYR A 46 7.17 -6.55 -0.47
CA TYR A 46 6.72 -7.93 -0.54
C TYR A 46 5.21 -7.92 -0.33
N ASN A 47 4.46 -8.26 -1.37
CA ASN A 47 3.01 -8.37 -1.32
C ASN A 47 2.61 -9.86 -1.35
N TYR A 48 1.93 -10.31 -0.32
CA TYR A 48 1.38 -11.66 -0.21
C TYR A 48 -0.13 -11.57 -0.41
N SER A 49 -0.64 -12.38 -1.33
CA SER A 49 -2.07 -12.43 -1.59
C SER A 49 -2.49 -13.90 -1.61
N LEU A 50 -2.99 -14.36 -0.47
CA LEU A 50 -3.26 -15.78 -0.22
C LEU A 50 -4.51 -16.26 -0.98
N ALA A 51 -5.53 -15.40 -1.08
CA ALA A 51 -6.81 -15.72 -1.72
C ALA A 51 -6.87 -15.35 -3.22
N THR A 52 -5.84 -14.69 -3.76
CA THR A 52 -5.86 -14.25 -5.16
C THR A 52 -5.67 -15.44 -6.11
N PRO A 53 -6.46 -15.52 -7.20
CA PRO A 53 -6.28 -16.55 -8.23
C PRO A 53 -4.87 -16.52 -8.83
N ILE A 54 -4.25 -17.69 -8.94
CA ILE A 54 -2.96 -17.89 -9.63
C ILE A 54 -3.13 -18.94 -10.74
N PRO A 55 -2.25 -18.98 -11.75
CA PRO A 55 -2.30 -20.01 -12.78
C PRO A 55 -2.30 -21.40 -12.14
N LYS A 56 -3.25 -22.25 -12.53
CA LYS A 56 -3.55 -23.59 -11.97
C LYS A 56 -4.30 -23.62 -10.63
N PHE A 57 -4.41 -22.52 -9.88
CA PHE A 57 -5.14 -22.46 -8.60
C PHE A 57 -6.08 -21.24 -8.58
N PRO A 58 -7.34 -21.40 -9.05
CA PRO A 58 -8.29 -20.30 -9.18
C PRO A 58 -8.76 -19.74 -7.83
N HIS A 59 -8.56 -20.49 -6.74
CA HIS A 59 -8.95 -20.11 -5.38
C HIS A 59 -7.74 -19.81 -4.47
N GLY A 60 -6.53 -19.68 -5.03
CA GLY A 60 -5.34 -19.41 -4.25
C GLY A 60 -5.07 -20.52 -3.23
N VAL A 61 -4.84 -20.14 -1.95
CA VAL A 61 -4.60 -21.08 -0.83
C VAL A 61 -5.89 -21.72 -0.27
N LEU A 62 -7.06 -21.39 -0.80
CA LEU A 62 -8.30 -22.02 -0.33
C LEU A 62 -8.34 -23.49 -0.77
N SER A 63 -8.73 -24.37 0.16
CA SER A 63 -8.96 -25.78 -0.17
C SER A 63 -10.10 -25.91 -1.19
N GLU A 64 -9.87 -26.69 -2.25
CA GLU A 64 -10.89 -26.99 -3.28
C GLU A 64 -12.09 -27.74 -2.69
N ASP A 65 -11.83 -28.61 -1.71
CA ASP A 65 -12.83 -29.40 -0.98
C ASP A 65 -13.51 -28.60 0.15
N GLY A 66 -13.21 -27.29 0.25
CA GLY A 66 -13.73 -26.38 1.26
C GLY A 66 -12.88 -26.32 2.53
N PHE A 67 -12.35 -27.42 3.04
CA PHE A 67 -11.52 -27.42 4.25
C PHE A 67 -10.23 -28.21 4.07
N TYR A 68 -9.16 -27.73 4.69
CA TYR A 68 -8.00 -28.55 4.95
C TYR A 68 -8.28 -29.46 6.14
N LYS A 69 -7.80 -30.71 6.03
CA LYS A 69 -7.88 -31.70 7.08
C LYS A 69 -6.48 -32.14 7.43
N VAL A 70 -6.12 -32.06 8.71
CA VAL A 70 -4.89 -32.64 9.23
C VAL A 70 -5.22 -33.46 10.47
N ALA A 71 -4.70 -34.68 10.53
CA ALA A 71 -4.96 -35.60 11.63
C ALA A 71 -3.63 -36.00 12.28
N VAL A 72 -3.57 -35.89 13.61
CA VAL A 72 -2.47 -36.41 14.40
C VAL A 72 -3.04 -37.10 15.63
N ASN A 73 -2.69 -38.37 15.80
CA ASN A 73 -3.24 -39.27 16.81
C ASN A 73 -4.78 -39.35 16.71
N GLU A 74 -5.50 -39.08 17.79
CA GLU A 74 -6.97 -39.12 17.88
C GLU A 74 -7.63 -37.76 17.57
N THR A 75 -6.82 -36.74 17.25
CA THR A 75 -7.27 -35.38 16.97
C THR A 75 -7.23 -35.08 15.48
N VAL A 76 -8.33 -34.56 14.95
CA VAL A 76 -8.43 -34.08 13.57
C VAL A 76 -8.74 -32.59 13.59
N VAL A 77 -7.95 -31.78 12.90
CA VAL A 77 -8.18 -30.35 12.76
C VAL A 77 -8.66 -30.07 11.34
N TRP A 78 -9.77 -29.34 11.25
CA TRP A 78 -10.35 -28.83 10.02
C TRP A 78 -10.20 -27.33 10.02
N PHE A 79 -9.64 -26.77 8.96
CA PHE A 79 -9.48 -25.31 8.87
C PHE A 79 -9.60 -24.83 7.43
N GLN A 80 -10.00 -23.57 7.28
CA GLN A 80 -9.98 -22.88 6.00
C GLN A 80 -9.32 -21.53 6.18
N ASP A 81 -8.13 -21.38 5.59
CA ASP A 81 -7.47 -20.09 5.49
C ASP A 81 -8.25 -19.21 4.53
N CYS A 82 -8.49 -17.95 4.91
CA CYS A 82 -9.07 -16.95 4.03
C CYS A 82 -10.49 -17.21 3.52
N GLY A 83 -11.19 -18.17 4.11
CA GLY A 83 -12.58 -18.46 3.80
C GLY A 83 -13.51 -17.36 4.31
N ASP A 84 -14.55 -17.06 3.53
CA ASP A 84 -15.63 -16.19 3.98
C ASP A 84 -16.44 -16.91 5.06
N PRO A 85 -16.64 -16.33 6.26
CA PRO A 85 -17.53 -16.89 7.28
C PRO A 85 -18.96 -17.10 6.77
N SER A 86 -19.38 -16.42 5.69
CA SER A 86 -20.76 -16.45 5.17
C SER A 86 -21.22 -17.77 4.55
N ARG A 87 -20.30 -18.69 4.19
CA ARG A 87 -20.67 -19.98 3.55
C ARG A 87 -20.88 -21.12 4.54
N CYS A 88 -20.55 -20.93 5.81
CA CYS A 88 -20.76 -21.91 6.86
C CYS A 88 -21.73 -21.35 7.90
N GLY A 89 -22.75 -22.10 8.32
CA GLY A 89 -23.72 -21.67 9.32
C GLY A 89 -23.18 -21.45 10.74
N MET A 90 -21.86 -21.31 10.91
CA MET A 90 -21.15 -21.03 12.17
C MET A 90 -19.90 -20.19 11.84
N ASP A 91 -19.67 -19.08 12.56
CA ASP A 91 -18.57 -18.11 12.39
C ASP A 91 -17.15 -18.65 12.68
N CYS A 92 -16.90 -19.95 12.52
CA CYS A 92 -15.67 -20.63 12.92
C CYS A 92 -14.87 -21.10 11.68
N SER A 93 -13.61 -20.70 11.60
CA SER A 93 -12.71 -21.04 10.48
C SER A 93 -11.75 -22.19 10.80
N ALA A 94 -11.59 -22.51 12.08
CA ALA A 94 -10.77 -23.62 12.56
C ALA A 94 -11.50 -24.44 13.63
N LEU A 95 -11.69 -25.73 13.37
CA LEU A 95 -12.40 -26.69 14.20
C LEU A 95 -11.48 -27.86 14.56
N MET A 96 -11.45 -28.22 15.83
CA MET A 96 -10.77 -29.41 16.33
C MET A 96 -11.81 -30.47 16.66
N ALA A 97 -11.69 -31.65 16.06
CA ALA A 97 -12.47 -32.83 16.37
C ALA A 97 -11.60 -33.82 17.15
N ASN A 98 -12.02 -34.18 18.36
CA ASN A 98 -11.35 -35.18 19.18
C ASN A 98 -12.24 -36.43 19.31
N ASN A 99 -11.66 -37.62 19.18
CA ASN A 99 -12.39 -38.86 19.38
C ASN A 99 -12.46 -39.19 20.89
N ILE A 100 -13.66 -39.25 21.46
CA ILE A 100 -13.86 -39.63 22.85
C ILE A 100 -14.79 -40.84 22.85
N GLY A 101 -14.27 -42.03 23.14
CA GLY A 101 -15.10 -43.23 23.29
C GLY A 101 -15.84 -43.68 22.01
N GLY A 102 -15.29 -43.39 20.82
CA GLY A 102 -15.84 -43.84 19.53
C GLY A 102 -16.70 -42.82 18.79
N TYR A 103 -16.85 -41.60 19.30
CA TYR A 103 -17.51 -40.50 18.62
C TYR A 103 -16.65 -39.22 18.62
N TYR A 104 -16.79 -38.41 17.56
CA TYR A 104 -16.04 -37.17 17.40
C TYR A 104 -16.74 -36.00 18.08
N VAL A 105 -16.04 -35.31 18.98
CA VAL A 105 -16.48 -34.05 19.60
C VAL A 105 -15.74 -32.89 18.94
N CYS A 106 -16.49 -31.97 18.32
CA CYS A 106 -15.94 -30.79 17.67
C CYS A 106 -15.88 -29.58 18.62
N SER A 107 -14.80 -28.82 18.56
CA SER A 107 -14.58 -27.59 19.33
C SER A 107 -13.93 -26.53 18.44
N ALA A 108 -14.43 -25.30 18.47
CA ALA A 108 -13.87 -24.20 17.70
C ALA A 108 -12.59 -23.65 18.35
N ILE A 109 -11.51 -23.59 17.58
CA ILE A 109 -10.20 -23.11 18.04
C ILE A 109 -9.77 -21.80 17.37
N GLY A 110 -10.48 -21.35 16.33
CA GLY A 110 -10.21 -20.07 15.66
C GLY A 110 -11.36 -19.57 14.77
N HIS A 111 -11.42 -18.25 14.61
CA HIS A 111 -12.43 -17.55 13.81
C HIS A 111 -11.77 -16.77 12.66
N ALA A 112 -12.50 -16.54 11.55
CA ALA A 112 -12.04 -15.68 10.45
C ALA A 112 -11.80 -14.24 10.92
N ALA A 113 -12.67 -13.74 11.80
CA ALA A 113 -12.60 -12.35 12.29
C ALA A 113 -11.36 -12.07 13.16
N SER A 114 -10.74 -13.10 13.74
CA SER A 114 -9.55 -13.02 14.59
C SER A 114 -8.29 -13.55 13.89
N MET A 115 -8.30 -13.55 12.56
CA MET A 115 -7.17 -13.94 11.73
C MET A 115 -6.12 -12.83 11.68
N ASP A 116 -4.88 -13.18 12.00
CA ASP A 116 -3.70 -12.31 11.96
C ASP A 116 -2.63 -12.96 11.07
N ILE A 117 -2.03 -12.19 10.18
CA ILE A 117 -1.06 -12.69 9.20
C ILE A 117 0.29 -12.02 9.46
N LYS A 118 1.33 -12.83 9.63
CA LYS A 118 2.70 -12.35 9.84
C LYS A 118 3.65 -13.03 8.87
N VAL A 119 4.80 -12.40 8.63
CA VAL A 119 5.89 -13.04 7.88
C VAL A 119 6.56 -14.09 8.78
N ILE A 120 6.96 -15.24 8.21
CA ILE A 120 7.65 -16.32 8.97
C ILE A 120 8.98 -15.82 9.56
N ASP A 121 9.78 -15.15 8.73
CA ASP A 121 11.04 -14.53 9.13
C ASP A 121 11.20 -13.17 8.44
N GLU A 122 11.30 -12.11 9.22
CA GLU A 122 11.51 -10.75 8.73
C GLU A 122 12.84 -10.57 7.99
N LYS A 123 13.85 -11.40 8.30
CA LYS A 123 15.14 -11.39 7.60
C LYS A 123 15.05 -12.02 6.21
N THR A 124 14.17 -13.01 6.05
CA THR A 124 13.96 -13.76 4.81
C THR A 124 12.47 -13.81 4.46
N PRO A 125 11.88 -12.68 4.01
CA PRO A 125 10.44 -12.62 3.72
C PRO A 125 10.01 -13.57 2.58
N HIS A 126 10.91 -13.96 1.69
CA HIS A 126 10.62 -14.88 0.59
C HIS A 126 10.21 -16.30 1.01
N VAL A 127 10.40 -16.67 2.28
CA VAL A 127 10.07 -18.02 2.78
C VAL A 127 8.56 -18.25 2.87
N GLY A 128 7.78 -17.24 3.26
CA GLY A 128 6.33 -17.33 3.37
C GLY A 128 5.75 -16.59 4.57
N VAL A 129 4.51 -16.92 4.90
CA VAL A 129 3.69 -16.25 5.93
C VAL A 129 3.08 -17.24 6.91
N ILE A 130 2.77 -16.75 8.11
CA ILE A 130 2.05 -17.45 9.16
C ILE A 130 0.69 -16.81 9.29
N VAL A 131 -0.35 -17.60 9.12
CA VAL A 131 -1.74 -17.27 9.38
C VAL A 131 -2.09 -17.79 10.77
N LYS A 132 -2.36 -16.88 11.72
CA LYS A 132 -2.80 -17.24 13.06
C LYS A 132 -4.28 -16.92 13.21
N MET A 133 -5.06 -17.93 13.57
CA MET A 133 -6.45 -17.78 13.98
C MET A 133 -6.56 -18.03 15.47
N SER A 134 -7.38 -17.27 16.17
CA SER A 134 -7.53 -17.41 17.63
C SER A 134 -8.99 -17.45 18.06
N ASN A 135 -9.29 -18.21 19.10
CA ASN A 135 -10.58 -18.18 19.76
C ASN A 135 -10.36 -17.77 21.23
N THR A 136 -10.91 -16.61 21.58
CA THR A 136 -10.90 -16.08 22.94
C THR A 136 -12.07 -16.67 23.71
N GLY A 137 -11.91 -17.89 24.20
CA GLY A 137 -12.92 -18.59 24.99
C GLY A 137 -12.93 -18.19 26.47
N PRO A 138 -14.02 -18.47 27.21
CA PRO A 138 -14.17 -18.08 28.61
C PRO A 138 -13.25 -18.81 29.61
N LYS A 139 -12.51 -19.84 29.17
CA LYS A 139 -11.63 -20.65 30.06
C LYS A 139 -10.18 -20.70 29.61
N LEU A 140 -9.90 -20.77 28.31
CA LEU A 140 -8.56 -20.70 27.73
C LEU A 140 -8.65 -20.08 26.33
N ASN A 141 -7.58 -19.37 25.95
CA ASN A 141 -7.40 -18.87 24.59
C ASN A 141 -6.76 -19.97 23.76
N CYS A 142 -7.43 -20.41 22.70
CA CYS A 142 -6.90 -21.41 21.79
C CYS A 142 -6.52 -20.75 20.47
N SER A 143 -5.49 -21.26 19.81
CA SER A 143 -5.08 -20.73 18.52
C SER A 143 -4.60 -21.82 17.56
N LEU A 144 -4.83 -21.57 16.27
CA LEU A 144 -4.28 -22.36 15.18
C LEU A 144 -3.34 -21.45 14.38
N SER A 145 -2.09 -21.90 14.23
CA SER A 145 -1.08 -21.21 13.41
C SER A 145 -0.76 -22.06 12.19
N VAL A 146 -1.14 -21.58 11.01
CA VAL A 146 -0.87 -22.22 9.73
C VAL A 146 0.31 -21.49 9.08
N SER A 147 1.41 -22.20 8.87
CA SER A 147 2.57 -21.66 8.16
C SER A 147 2.47 -22.03 6.68
N VAL A 148 2.24 -21.03 5.85
CA VAL A 148 2.15 -21.15 4.39
C VAL A 148 3.52 -20.87 3.81
N ILE A 149 4.24 -21.94 3.49
CA ILE A 149 5.59 -21.91 2.93
C ILE A 149 5.49 -21.76 1.42
N CYS A 150 6.27 -20.85 0.86
CA CYS A 150 6.39 -20.65 -0.58
C CYS A 150 7.01 -21.90 -1.23
N ASP A 151 6.25 -22.53 -2.13
CA ASP A 151 6.74 -23.59 -3.02
C ASP A 151 6.19 -23.34 -4.43
N SER A 152 7.07 -23.03 -5.37
CA SER A 152 6.70 -22.75 -6.76
C SER A 152 6.50 -24.02 -7.60
N ASN A 153 6.96 -25.18 -7.11
CA ASN A 153 6.98 -26.42 -7.89
C ASN A 153 5.69 -27.23 -7.77
N GLY A 154 4.92 -27.02 -6.71
CA GLY A 154 3.68 -27.75 -6.49
C GLY A 154 2.96 -27.37 -5.21
N VAL A 155 1.82 -28.01 -4.98
CA VAL A 155 1.03 -27.87 -3.76
C VAL A 155 1.19 -29.11 -2.93
N GLN A 156 1.52 -28.91 -1.67
CA GLN A 156 1.59 -29.98 -0.69
C GLN A 156 0.71 -29.59 0.49
N GLY A 157 -0.30 -30.41 0.76
CA GLY A 157 -1.26 -30.22 1.84
C GLY A 157 -0.61 -30.27 3.24
N PRO A 158 -1.38 -29.98 4.30
CA PRO A 158 -0.85 -29.98 5.65
C PRO A 158 -0.53 -31.42 6.10
N HIS A 159 0.76 -31.71 6.29
CA HIS A 159 1.23 -33.05 6.69
C HIS A 159 1.61 -33.16 8.17
N SER A 160 1.99 -32.05 8.79
CA SER A 160 2.37 -32.01 10.21
C SER A 160 1.37 -31.18 11.00
N LEU A 161 0.98 -31.69 12.16
CA LEU A 161 0.26 -30.92 13.19
C LEU A 161 1.06 -31.04 14.49
N GLU A 162 1.65 -29.94 14.90
CA GLU A 162 2.38 -29.82 16.15
C GLU A 162 1.49 -29.14 17.19
N LYS A 163 1.51 -29.68 18.41
CA LYS A 163 0.82 -29.09 19.54
C LYS A 163 1.83 -28.28 20.35
N LEU A 164 1.73 -26.95 20.28
CA LEU A 164 2.67 -26.02 20.93
C LEU A 164 2.31 -25.72 22.39
N GLY A 165 1.04 -25.94 22.78
CA GLY A 165 0.53 -25.65 24.12
C GLY A 165 -0.65 -26.55 24.51
N THR A 166 -1.51 -26.09 25.42
CA THR A 166 -2.68 -26.88 25.85
C THR A 166 -3.72 -27.04 24.72
N CYS A 167 -3.96 -25.96 23.97
CA CYS A 167 -4.85 -25.93 22.81
C CYS A 167 -4.33 -25.04 21.67
N ASP A 168 -3.01 -24.84 21.62
CA ASP A 168 -2.34 -24.16 20.51
C ASP A 168 -1.78 -25.19 19.54
N TYR A 169 -2.17 -25.07 18.29
CA TYR A 169 -1.80 -25.97 17.22
C TYR A 169 -1.05 -25.23 16.13
N ALA A 170 -0.05 -25.88 15.56
CA ALA A 170 0.73 -25.38 14.43
C ALA A 170 0.75 -26.41 13.30
N THR A 171 0.60 -25.95 12.07
CA THR A 171 0.67 -26.81 10.89
C THR A 171 1.41 -26.11 9.75
N MET A 172 2.01 -26.90 8.86
CA MET A 172 2.77 -26.42 7.71
C MET A 172 2.06 -26.82 6.42
N LEU A 173 1.80 -25.84 5.56
CA LEU A 173 1.23 -26.00 4.22
C LEU A 173 2.22 -25.44 3.19
N ARG A 174 2.42 -26.12 2.07
CA ARG A 174 3.21 -25.58 0.97
C ARG A 174 2.32 -25.19 -0.20
N HIS A 175 2.41 -23.93 -0.59
CA HIS A 175 1.57 -23.40 -1.66
C HIS A 175 2.28 -22.27 -2.43
N PRO A 176 2.13 -22.19 -3.76
CA PRO A 176 2.68 -21.09 -4.56
C PRO A 176 2.09 -19.72 -4.19
N SER A 177 0.87 -19.66 -3.64
CA SER A 177 0.28 -18.42 -3.11
C SER A 177 1.00 -17.89 -1.86
N GLY A 178 1.82 -18.70 -1.19
CA GLY A 178 2.68 -18.26 -0.09
C GLY A 178 3.88 -17.43 -0.56
N CYS A 179 4.15 -17.39 -1.86
CA CYS A 179 5.23 -16.62 -2.44
C CYS A 179 4.85 -15.15 -2.59
N ALA A 180 5.65 -14.26 -2.01
CA ALA A 180 5.48 -12.83 -2.18
C ALA A 180 5.72 -12.39 -3.63
N LYS A 181 4.88 -11.48 -4.12
CA LYS A 181 5.19 -10.64 -5.26
C LYS A 181 6.12 -9.53 -4.79
N ILE A 182 7.31 -9.47 -5.39
CA ILE A 182 8.35 -8.51 -5.03
C ILE A 182 8.28 -7.36 -6.02
N GLU A 183 7.93 -6.18 -5.52
CA GLU A 183 8.03 -4.95 -6.28
C GLU A 183 9.22 -4.15 -5.75
N GLU A 184 10.19 -3.90 -6.62
CA GLU A 184 11.26 -2.97 -6.28
C GLU A 184 10.69 -1.56 -6.32
N PHE A 185 10.57 -0.95 -5.14
CA PHE A 185 10.42 0.49 -5.09
C PHE A 185 11.77 1.08 -5.50
N HIS A 186 11.93 1.31 -6.80
CA HIS A 186 12.82 2.35 -7.27
C HIS A 186 12.19 3.66 -6.80
N GLY A 187 12.45 4.01 -5.54
CA GLY A 187 12.06 5.27 -4.95
C GLY A 187 12.77 6.36 -5.72
N HIS A 188 12.20 6.78 -6.85
CA HIS A 188 12.60 8.02 -7.48
C HIS A 188 12.24 9.10 -6.47
N GLY A 189 13.26 9.56 -5.75
CA GLY A 189 13.15 10.51 -4.66
C GLY A 189 12.58 11.83 -5.15
N TRP A 190 11.26 11.92 -5.25
CA TRP A 190 10.52 13.17 -5.41
C TRP A 190 10.31 13.89 -4.07
N GLY A 191 10.97 13.43 -3.00
CA GLY A 191 10.88 14.02 -1.66
C GLY A 191 11.47 15.43 -1.58
N LEU A 192 12.64 15.68 -2.15
CA LEU A 192 13.26 17.03 -2.14
C LEU A 192 12.67 17.95 -3.22
N PHE A 193 12.37 17.40 -4.41
CA PHE A 193 11.82 18.20 -5.50
C PHE A 193 10.36 18.61 -5.23
N GLY A 194 9.54 17.69 -4.70
CA GLY A 194 8.16 17.98 -4.33
C GLY A 194 8.04 18.94 -3.15
N THR A 195 8.91 18.80 -2.14
CA THR A 195 8.96 19.76 -1.02
C THR A 195 9.42 21.14 -1.48
N PHE A 196 10.42 21.22 -2.35
CA PHE A 196 10.87 22.50 -2.92
C PHE A 196 9.76 23.18 -3.74
N ILE A 197 9.06 22.45 -4.62
CA ILE A 197 7.92 22.97 -5.38
C ILE A 197 6.81 23.46 -4.44
N THR A 198 6.53 22.70 -3.38
CA THR A 198 5.50 23.08 -2.40
C THR A 198 5.88 24.37 -1.68
N ILE A 199 7.12 24.51 -1.21
CA ILE A 199 7.63 25.73 -0.56
C ILE A 199 7.54 26.93 -1.51
N VAL A 200 7.94 26.77 -2.78
CA VAL A 200 7.87 27.83 -3.80
C VAL A 200 6.42 28.26 -4.03
N LEU A 201 5.48 27.31 -4.18
CA LEU A 201 4.06 27.62 -4.36
C LEU A 201 3.45 28.28 -3.12
N SER A 202 3.85 27.87 -1.91
CA SER A 202 3.39 28.48 -0.66
C SER A 202 3.89 29.92 -0.49
N LEU A 203 5.17 30.18 -0.76
CA LEU A 203 5.74 31.54 -0.73
C LEU A 203 5.10 32.44 -1.79
N PHE A 204 4.88 31.89 -2.99
CA PHE A 204 4.25 32.60 -4.08
C PHE A 204 2.78 32.95 -3.77
N GLY A 205 2.00 32.00 -3.24
CA GLY A 205 0.63 32.24 -2.82
C GLY A 205 0.53 33.28 -1.70
N GLY A 206 1.44 33.22 -0.72
CA GLY A 206 1.52 34.21 0.35
C GLY A 206 1.84 35.62 -0.17
N TYR A 207 2.79 35.73 -1.10
CA TYR A 207 3.14 37.00 -1.75
C TYR A 207 1.95 37.63 -2.51
N LEU A 208 1.25 36.84 -3.32
CA LEU A 208 0.09 37.34 -4.06
C LEU A 208 -1.03 37.79 -3.11
N LEU A 209 -1.38 36.98 -2.11
CA LEU A 209 -2.44 37.32 -1.16
C LEU A 209 -2.11 38.57 -0.35
N ALA A 210 -0.91 38.66 0.22
CA ALA A 210 -0.50 39.81 1.01
C ALA A 210 -0.43 41.09 0.17
N GLY A 211 0.11 41.01 -1.05
CA GLY A 211 0.20 42.16 -1.94
C GLY A 211 -1.17 42.60 -2.49
N THR A 212 -2.08 41.66 -2.76
CA THR A 212 -3.47 41.94 -3.14
C THR A 212 -4.23 42.63 -2.01
N VAL A 213 -4.13 42.14 -0.78
CA VAL A 213 -4.77 42.78 0.39
C VAL A 213 -4.20 44.18 0.60
N TYR A 214 -2.87 44.35 0.53
CA TYR A 214 -2.24 45.66 0.68
C TYR A 214 -2.72 46.66 -0.39
N ARG A 215 -2.73 46.25 -1.67
CA ARG A 215 -3.16 47.11 -2.78
C ARG A 215 -4.65 47.43 -2.76
N TYR A 216 -5.47 46.48 -2.35
CA TYR A 216 -6.92 46.65 -2.27
C TYR A 216 -7.34 47.56 -1.11
N PHE A 217 -6.80 47.32 0.09
CA PHE A 217 -7.24 48.01 1.31
C PHE A 217 -6.46 49.30 1.61
N ILE A 218 -5.16 49.38 1.29
CA ILE A 218 -4.34 50.55 1.64
C ILE A 218 -4.23 51.53 0.46
N LEU A 219 -4.13 51.02 -0.77
CA LEU A 219 -3.99 51.87 -1.97
C LEU A 219 -5.33 52.13 -2.68
N GLY A 220 -6.42 51.44 -2.28
CA GLY A 220 -7.76 51.65 -2.84
C GLY A 220 -7.88 51.31 -4.33
N ILE A 221 -6.96 50.50 -4.86
CA ILE A 221 -6.95 50.12 -6.27
C ILE A 221 -7.98 49.01 -6.46
N HIS A 222 -8.89 49.18 -7.41
CA HIS A 222 -9.93 48.22 -7.75
C HIS A 222 -9.77 47.80 -9.22
N GLY A 223 -9.93 46.51 -9.50
CA GLY A 223 -9.76 45.94 -10.84
C GLY A 223 -8.63 44.93 -10.93
N VAL A 224 -8.19 44.62 -12.15
CA VAL A 224 -7.19 43.56 -12.44
C VAL A 224 -5.79 43.92 -11.93
N ASP A 225 -5.52 45.23 -11.73
CA ASP A 225 -4.23 45.77 -11.27
C ASP A 225 -3.98 45.59 -9.76
N VAL A 226 -4.95 45.00 -9.04
CA VAL A 226 -4.82 44.58 -7.65
C VAL A 226 -3.74 43.52 -7.47
N ILE A 227 -3.48 42.70 -8.50
CA ILE A 227 -2.47 41.65 -8.43
C ILE A 227 -1.06 42.28 -8.50
N PRO A 228 -0.18 42.02 -7.51
CA PRO A 228 1.17 42.53 -7.52
C PRO A 228 1.95 42.06 -8.76
N ASN A 229 2.58 43.00 -9.48
CA ASN A 229 3.49 42.71 -10.60
C ASN A 229 2.84 41.90 -11.75
N LEU A 230 1.57 42.16 -12.08
CA LEU A 230 0.80 41.47 -13.13
C LEU A 230 1.54 41.33 -14.47
N ASP A 231 2.25 42.38 -14.92
CA ASP A 231 2.99 42.40 -16.20
C ASP A 231 4.13 41.37 -16.27
N ILE A 232 4.71 41.03 -15.12
CA ILE A 232 5.74 39.99 -15.03
C ILE A 232 5.11 38.60 -15.18
N TRP A 233 3.90 38.40 -14.64
CA TRP A 233 3.18 37.13 -14.70
C TRP A 233 2.58 36.85 -16.07
N THR A 234 2.10 37.86 -16.77
CA THR A 234 1.55 37.71 -18.13
C THR A 234 2.65 37.44 -19.18
N SER A 235 3.88 37.85 -18.93
CA SER A 235 5.03 37.64 -19.83
C SER A 235 5.80 36.32 -19.58
N LEU A 236 5.57 35.67 -18.43
CA LEU A 236 6.22 34.41 -18.06
C LEU A 236 5.95 33.23 -19.02
N PRO A 237 4.71 32.98 -19.50
CA PRO A 237 4.42 31.90 -20.44
C PRO A 237 5.18 32.04 -21.76
N GLN A 238 5.33 33.26 -22.27
CA GLN A 238 6.06 33.53 -23.51
C GLN A 238 7.58 33.33 -23.35
N ARG A 239 8.14 33.72 -22.20
CA ARG A 239 9.57 33.51 -21.89
C ARG A 239 9.93 32.05 -21.65
N THR A 240 9.02 31.24 -21.08
CA THR A 240 9.26 29.80 -20.93
C THR A 240 9.21 29.08 -22.28
N GLN A 241 8.29 29.46 -23.16
CA GLN A 241 8.21 28.92 -24.52
C GLN A 241 9.50 29.13 -25.33
N SER A 242 10.12 30.32 -25.26
CA SER A 242 11.37 30.61 -25.99
C SER A 242 12.58 29.83 -25.45
N MET A 243 12.66 29.64 -24.13
CA MET A 243 13.71 28.83 -23.52
C MET A 243 13.57 27.34 -23.86
N PHE A 244 12.34 26.80 -23.88
CA PHE A 244 12.11 25.42 -24.31
C PHE A 244 12.38 25.21 -25.80
N THR A 245 12.01 26.15 -26.68
CA THR A 245 12.31 26.03 -28.12
C THR A 245 13.80 26.05 -28.39
N SER A 246 14.58 26.89 -27.69
CA SER A 246 16.04 26.89 -27.83
C SER A 246 16.70 25.62 -27.27
N LEU A 247 16.21 25.08 -26.14
CA LEU A 247 16.67 23.79 -25.59
C LEU A 247 16.32 22.62 -26.51
N VAL A 248 15.10 22.58 -27.04
CA VAL A 248 14.67 21.57 -28.01
C VAL A 248 15.49 21.65 -29.29
N GLN A 249 15.80 22.85 -29.81
CA GLN A 249 16.69 23.02 -30.96
C GLN A 249 18.12 22.55 -30.65
N ARG A 250 18.61 22.75 -29.43
CA ARG A 250 19.96 22.34 -29.02
C ARG A 250 20.09 20.83 -28.77
N VAL A 251 19.03 20.18 -28.29
CA VAL A 251 18.94 18.73 -28.07
C VAL A 251 18.65 17.97 -29.38
N LYS A 252 17.87 18.56 -30.28
CA LYS A 252 17.48 17.92 -31.56
C LYS A 252 18.57 18.00 -32.64
N GLY A 253 19.65 18.76 -32.40
CA GLY A 253 20.71 19.00 -33.37
C GLY A 253 20.22 19.81 -34.58
N PRO A 254 21.12 20.38 -35.40
CA PRO A 254 20.72 21.07 -36.62
C PRO A 254 20.09 20.05 -37.56
N SER A 255 18.80 20.22 -37.86
CA SER A 255 18.15 19.48 -38.94
C SER A 255 18.78 19.91 -40.26
N GLU A 256 19.63 19.03 -40.80
CA GLU A 256 20.12 19.08 -42.16
C GLU A 256 18.91 18.96 -43.10
N GLY A 257 18.55 20.06 -43.77
CA GLY A 257 17.29 20.10 -44.52
C GLY A 257 17.00 21.40 -45.26
N HIS A 258 18.00 22.01 -45.89
CA HIS A 258 17.74 22.98 -46.96
C HIS A 258 18.71 22.76 -48.13
N ARG A 259 18.29 21.91 -49.07
CA ARG A 259 18.92 21.81 -50.39
C ARG A 259 18.04 22.59 -51.36
N SER A 260 18.30 23.88 -51.47
CA SER A 260 17.77 24.70 -52.57
C SER A 260 18.45 24.27 -53.87
N SER A 261 17.67 23.75 -54.81
CA SER A 261 18.12 23.49 -56.17
C SER A 261 18.43 24.81 -56.87
N TYR A 262 19.72 25.14 -57.02
CA TYR A 262 20.16 26.06 -58.05
C TYR A 262 20.12 25.34 -59.39
N SER A 263 19.24 25.77 -60.30
CA SER A 263 19.32 25.42 -61.72
C SER A 263 20.55 26.10 -62.32
N ARG A 264 21.45 25.30 -62.89
CA ARG A 264 22.60 25.76 -63.67
C ARG A 264 22.07 26.37 -64.97
N VAL A 265 22.35 27.66 -65.18
CA VAL A 265 22.14 28.33 -66.46
C VAL A 265 23.35 27.99 -67.32
N ASP A 266 23.14 27.15 -68.33
CA ASP A 266 24.07 26.98 -69.44
C ASP A 266 23.59 27.89 -70.60
N PHE A 267 24.57 28.43 -71.33
CA PHE A 267 24.52 29.47 -72.37
C PHE A 267 23.39 29.39 -73.40
#